data_AF-A0A7W4E181-F1
#
_entry.id   AF-A0A7W4E181-F1
#
_cell.length_a   1.000
_cell.length_b   1.000
_cell.length_c   1.000
_cell.angle_alpha   90.00
_cell.angle_beta   90.00
_cell.angle_gamma   90.00
#
_symmetry.space_group_name_H-M   'P 1'
#
loop_
_entity.id
_entity.type
_entity.pdbx_description
1 polymer ?
#
loop_
_entity_poly.entity_id
_entity_poly.type
_entity_poly.pdbx_seq_one_letter_code
_entity_poly.pdbx_strand_id
1 'polypeptide(L)'
;MRKILLLLIAMSFIGCTQTQKAVYQEEETYTQEERTLIVFYDENEISLPKLKRKVKSYGAEIIYEYKEMKGIAVRILRGKSIEQGRKYFESIKGVTNVTKDSKVELH
;
A
#
# COMPACT_ATOMS: atom_id res chain seq x y z
N MET A 1 35.35 -4.79 55.82
CA MET A 1 34.33 -3.91 55.22
C MET A 1 34.75 -3.56 53.81
N ARG A 2 33.89 -3.92 52.86
CA ARG A 2 33.87 -3.46 51.46
C ARG A 2 35.01 -3.97 50.58
N LYS A 3 34.62 -4.50 49.42
CA LYS A 3 35.48 -4.92 48.28
C LYS A 3 36.15 -6.27 48.61
N ILE A 4 35.53 -7.42 48.44
CA ILE A 4 35.48 -8.16 47.15
C ILE A 4 34.27 -9.14 47.21
N LEU A 5 33.08 -8.60 47.52
CA LEU A 5 31.78 -9.29 47.39
C LEU A 5 31.14 -8.97 46.02
N LEU A 6 31.95 -8.75 44.99
CA LEU A 6 31.50 -8.27 43.68
C LEU A 6 32.04 -9.15 42.55
N LEU A 7 31.80 -10.45 42.64
CA LEU A 7 32.10 -11.42 41.57
C LEU A 7 30.89 -12.29 41.18
N LEU A 8 29.67 -11.87 41.52
CA LEU A 8 28.43 -12.60 41.22
C LEU A 8 27.35 -11.77 40.51
N ILE A 9 27.72 -10.77 39.72
CA ILE A 9 26.77 -10.03 38.87
C ILE A 9 27.32 -10.00 37.44
N ALA A 10 27.41 -11.17 36.82
CA ALA A 10 27.72 -11.32 35.40
C ALA A 10 26.89 -12.47 34.78
N MET A 11 25.64 -12.61 35.20
CA MET A 11 24.64 -13.45 34.54
C MET A 11 23.28 -12.74 34.57
N SER A 12 23.18 -11.64 33.84
CA SER A 12 21.89 -11.11 33.38
C SER A 12 22.01 -10.73 31.91
N PHE A 13 22.22 -11.76 31.10
CA PHE A 13 21.80 -11.78 29.70
C PHE A 13 20.75 -12.89 29.57
N ILE A 14 19.59 -12.66 30.17
CA ILE A 14 18.34 -13.24 29.66
C ILE A 14 17.56 -12.05 29.18
N GLY A 15 18.00 -11.51 28.03
CA GLY A 15 17.10 -10.71 27.23
C GLY A 15 15.90 -11.60 26.97
N CYS A 16 14.72 -11.17 27.39
CA CYS A 16 13.48 -11.74 26.89
C CYS A 16 13.57 -11.62 25.37
N THR A 17 13.86 -12.74 24.70
CA THR A 17 13.52 -12.93 23.31
C THR A 17 12.00 -12.88 23.29
N GLN A 18 11.45 -11.67 23.20
CA GLN A 18 10.09 -11.49 22.74
C GLN A 18 10.15 -12.02 21.32
N THR A 19 9.81 -13.30 21.17
CA THR A 19 9.25 -13.82 19.94
C THR A 19 8.11 -12.88 19.63
N GLN A 20 8.39 -11.83 18.85
CA GLN A 20 7.38 -11.17 18.07
C GLN A 20 6.79 -12.33 17.30
N LYS A 21 5.60 -12.76 17.70
CA LYS A 21 4.74 -13.53 16.81
C LYS A 21 4.89 -12.80 15.49
N ALA A 22 5.45 -13.46 14.48
CA ALA A 22 5.28 -13.02 13.13
C ALA A 22 3.80 -12.73 13.05
N VAL A 23 3.45 -11.45 12.87
CA VAL A 23 2.10 -11.08 12.47
C VAL A 23 1.94 -11.91 11.22
N TYR A 24 1.21 -13.03 11.36
CA TYR A 24 0.64 -13.71 10.22
C TYR A 24 -0.17 -12.58 9.59
N GLN A 25 0.42 -11.96 8.57
CA GLN A 25 -0.38 -11.32 7.55
C GLN A 25 -1.23 -12.48 7.09
N GLU A 26 -2.46 -12.51 7.59
CA GLU A 26 -3.55 -13.17 6.94
C GLU A 26 -3.39 -12.78 5.48
N GLU A 27 -2.93 -13.73 4.65
CA GLU A 27 -3.00 -13.57 3.21
C GLU A 27 -4.50 -13.52 2.94
N GLU A 28 -5.09 -12.33 3.10
CA GLU A 28 -6.41 -12.05 2.61
C GLU A 28 -6.35 -12.44 1.14
N THR A 29 -7.08 -13.50 0.82
CA THR A 29 -7.22 -14.07 -0.52
C THR A 29 -8.01 -13.08 -1.35
N TYR A 30 -7.45 -11.88 -1.56
CA TYR A 30 -8.06 -10.89 -2.39
C TYR A 30 -8.06 -11.42 -3.82
N THR A 31 -9.22 -11.44 -4.43
CA THR A 31 -9.30 -11.64 -5.88
C THR A 31 -8.55 -10.49 -6.56
N GLN A 32 -8.01 -10.72 -7.77
CA GLN A 32 -7.27 -9.65 -8.46
C GLN A 32 -8.12 -8.39 -8.71
N GLU A 33 -9.45 -8.55 -8.77
CA GLU A 33 -10.42 -7.46 -8.86
C GLU A 33 -10.41 -6.58 -7.60
N GLU A 34 -10.36 -7.18 -6.40
CA GLU A 34 -10.41 -6.46 -5.11
C GLU A 34 -9.19 -5.57 -4.82
N ARG A 35 -8.14 -5.66 -5.64
CA ARG A 35 -6.91 -4.86 -5.49
C ARG A 35 -6.76 -3.79 -6.57
N THR A 36 -7.82 -3.50 -7.30
CA THR A 36 -7.83 -2.50 -8.37
C THR A 36 -8.46 -1.19 -7.88
N LEU A 37 -7.81 -0.08 -8.24
CA LEU A 37 -8.33 1.27 -8.08
C LEU A 37 -8.61 1.86 -9.46
N ILE A 38 -9.71 2.57 -9.62
CA ILE A 38 -9.97 3.42 -10.77
C ILE A 38 -9.54 4.84 -10.39
N VAL A 39 -8.58 5.39 -11.13
CA VAL A 39 -8.01 6.73 -10.93
C VAL A 39 -8.48 7.63 -12.06
N PHE A 40 -9.33 8.60 -11.74
CA PHE A 40 -9.79 9.64 -12.67
C PHE A 40 -8.88 10.87 -12.60
N TYR A 41 -8.70 11.56 -13.72
CA TYR A 41 -7.82 12.72 -13.81
C TYR A 41 -8.39 13.82 -14.70
N ASP A 42 -7.95 15.05 -14.44
CA ASP A 42 -8.15 16.20 -15.33
C ASP A 42 -6.94 16.34 -16.26
N GLU A 43 -7.18 16.21 -17.56
CA GLU A 43 -6.13 16.31 -18.57
C GLU A 43 -5.53 17.71 -18.73
N ASN A 44 -6.23 18.75 -18.24
CA ASN A 44 -5.72 20.12 -18.18
C ASN A 44 -4.69 20.29 -17.05
N GLU A 45 -4.75 19.47 -16.00
CA GLU A 45 -3.83 19.52 -14.86
C GLU A 45 -2.69 18.49 -14.94
N ILE A 46 -2.98 17.30 -15.48
CA ILE A 46 -2.00 16.22 -15.63
C ILE A 46 -2.20 15.45 -16.93
N SER A 47 -1.12 15.34 -17.72
CA SER A 47 -1.15 14.48 -18.91
C SER A 47 -1.12 13.00 -18.54
N LEU A 48 -1.85 12.18 -19.30
CA LEU A 48 -1.89 10.74 -19.12
C LEU A 48 -0.48 10.09 -19.04
N PRO A 49 0.51 10.42 -19.89
CA PRO A 49 1.86 9.87 -19.74
C PRO A 49 2.52 10.20 -18.41
N LYS A 50 2.27 11.39 -17.84
CA LYS A 50 2.80 11.78 -16.53
C LYS A 50 2.13 10.99 -15.41
N LEU A 51 0.82 10.77 -15.48
CA LEU A 51 0.11 9.91 -14.52
C LEU A 51 0.60 8.46 -14.59
N LYS A 52 0.74 7.88 -15.80
CA LYS A 52 1.25 6.52 -15.99
C LYS A 52 2.65 6.33 -15.40
N ARG A 53 3.53 7.34 -15.52
CA ARG A 53 4.85 7.31 -14.87
C ARG A 53 4.74 7.22 -13.35
N LYS A 54 3.85 8.00 -12.74
CA LYS A 54 3.61 7.95 -11.28
C LYS A 54 3.09 6.57 -10.83
N VAL A 55 2.20 5.95 -11.60
CA VAL A 55 1.73 4.58 -11.32
C VAL A 55 2.89 3.58 -11.34
N LYS A 56 3.73 3.63 -12.39
CA LYS A 56 4.92 2.77 -12.48
C LYS A 56 5.91 3.03 -11.34
N SER A 57 6.19 4.28 -11.00
CA SER A 57 7.08 4.65 -9.89
C SER A 57 6.55 4.21 -8.53
N TYR A 58 5.23 4.20 -8.34
CA TYR A 58 4.62 3.64 -7.14
C TYR A 58 4.78 2.11 -7.07
N GLY A 59 5.08 1.42 -8.18
CA GLY A 59 5.11 -0.03 -8.25
C GLY A 59 3.70 -0.64 -8.28
N ALA A 60 2.79 0.01 -9.00
CA ALA A 60 1.49 -0.55 -9.36
C ALA A 60 1.42 -0.79 -10.88
N GLU A 61 0.44 -1.57 -11.29
CA GLU A 61 0.25 -1.99 -12.68
C GLU A 61 -0.98 -1.30 -13.28
N ILE A 62 -0.87 -0.80 -14.51
CA ILE A 62 -2.01 -0.26 -15.24
C ILE A 62 -2.65 -1.40 -16.02
N ILE A 63 -3.92 -1.69 -15.75
CA ILE A 63 -4.62 -2.82 -16.36
C ILE A 63 -5.66 -2.39 -17.40
N TYR A 64 -6.10 -1.14 -17.35
CA TYR A 64 -7.05 -0.59 -18.32
C TYR A 64 -7.00 0.95 -18.39
N GLU A 65 -7.42 1.51 -19.52
CA GLU A 65 -7.49 2.95 -19.76
C GLU A 65 -8.89 3.33 -20.26
N TYR A 66 -9.64 4.08 -19.45
CA TYR A 66 -10.93 4.65 -19.80
C TYR A 66 -10.74 5.99 -20.50
N LYS A 67 -10.59 5.99 -21.83
CA LYS A 67 -10.27 7.19 -22.63
C LYS A 67 -11.32 8.31 -22.46
N GLU A 68 -12.59 7.98 -22.62
CA GLU A 68 -13.69 8.96 -22.59
C GLU A 68 -13.88 9.56 -21.19
N MET A 69 -13.73 8.74 -20.14
CA MET A 69 -13.92 9.16 -18.75
C MET A 69 -12.66 9.76 -18.12
N LYS A 70 -11.55 9.85 -18.86
CA LYS A 70 -10.24 10.25 -18.33
C LYS A 70 -9.88 9.46 -17.07
N GLY A 71 -9.97 8.13 -17.16
CA GLY A 71 -9.69 7.20 -16.07
C GLY A 71 -8.66 6.14 -16.42
N ILE A 72 -7.97 5.60 -15.42
CA ILE A 72 -7.12 4.40 -15.55
C ILE A 72 -7.42 3.42 -14.42
N ALA A 73 -7.48 2.13 -14.75
CA ALA A 73 -7.53 1.07 -13.75
C ALA A 73 -6.10 0.69 -13.34
N VAL A 74 -5.82 0.74 -12.05
CA VAL A 74 -4.51 0.53 -11.45
C VAL A 74 -4.59 -0.58 -10.42
N ARG A 75 -3.86 -1.67 -10.65
CA ARG A 75 -3.76 -2.81 -9.73
C ARG A 75 -2.62 -2.60 -8.74
N ILE A 76 -2.95 -2.64 -7.45
CA ILE A 76 -1.99 -2.58 -6.34
C ILE A 76 -1.40 -3.98 -6.12
N LEU A 77 -0.09 -4.11 -6.35
CA LEU A 77 0.62 -5.38 -6.20
C LEU A 77 0.52 -5.93 -4.76
N ARG A 78 0.66 -7.26 -4.63
CA ARG A 78 0.67 -7.93 -3.31
C ARG A 78 1.80 -7.38 -2.43
N GLY A 79 1.56 -7.32 -1.12
CA GLY A 79 2.49 -6.73 -0.16
C GLY A 79 2.38 -5.21 0.01
N LYS A 80 1.59 -4.50 -0.81
CA LYS A 80 1.26 -3.08 -0.60
C LYS A 80 -0.16 -2.91 -0.08
N SER A 81 -0.41 -1.89 0.74
CA SER A 81 -1.76 -1.56 1.19
C SER A 81 -2.54 -0.86 0.07
N ILE A 82 -3.75 -1.34 -0.22
CA ILE A 82 -4.65 -0.71 -1.19
C ILE A 82 -4.98 0.73 -0.77
N GLU A 83 -5.19 0.93 0.52
CA GLU A 83 -5.55 2.22 1.11
C GLU A 83 -4.38 3.23 1.03
N GLN A 84 -3.15 2.76 1.24
CA GLN A 84 -1.96 3.58 0.98
C GLN A 84 -1.83 3.94 -0.50
N GLY A 85 -2.17 3.00 -1.41
CA GLY A 85 -2.24 3.26 -2.84
C GLY A 85 -3.27 4.33 -3.19
N ARG A 86 -4.47 4.23 -2.63
CA ARG A 86 -5.55 5.22 -2.80
C ARG A 86 -5.09 6.61 -2.37
N LYS A 87 -4.59 6.75 -1.14
CA LYS A 87 -4.07 8.03 -0.61
C LYS A 87 -2.93 8.60 -1.46
N TYR A 88 -2.02 7.75 -1.92
CA TYR A 88 -0.94 8.17 -2.81
C TYR A 88 -1.51 8.76 -4.10
N PHE A 89 -2.43 8.08 -4.77
CA PHE A 89 -3.00 8.57 -6.03
C PHE A 89 -3.85 9.83 -5.83
N GLU A 90 -4.63 9.92 -4.75
CA GLU A 90 -5.40 11.13 -4.39
C GLU A 90 -4.51 12.36 -4.17
N SER A 91 -3.29 12.16 -3.67
CA SER A 91 -2.34 13.26 -3.44
C SER A 91 -1.73 13.84 -4.72
N ILE A 92 -1.90 13.19 -5.87
CA ILE A 92 -1.33 13.65 -7.13
C ILE A 92 -2.17 14.80 -7.67
N LYS A 93 -1.56 16.00 -7.77
CA LYS A 93 -2.19 17.13 -8.47
C LYS A 93 -2.69 16.71 -9.87
N GLY A 94 -3.96 17.02 -10.15
CA GLY A 94 -4.68 16.65 -11.36
C GLY A 94 -5.42 15.31 -11.29
N VAL A 95 -5.28 14.51 -10.22
CA VAL A 95 -6.20 13.39 -9.94
C VAL A 95 -7.47 13.95 -9.30
N THR A 96 -8.63 13.59 -9.85
CA THR A 96 -9.93 14.12 -9.43
C THR A 96 -10.69 13.17 -8.52
N ASN A 97 -10.51 11.86 -8.70
CA ASN A 97 -11.13 10.83 -7.86
C ASN A 97 -10.33 9.53 -7.92
N VAL A 98 -10.31 8.79 -6.80
CA VAL A 98 -9.77 7.43 -6.73
C VAL A 98 -10.78 6.55 -6.02
N THR A 99 -11.29 5.54 -6.70
CA THR A 99 -12.27 4.60 -6.15
C THR A 99 -11.79 3.16 -6.28
N LYS A 100 -12.26 2.27 -5.40
CA LYS A 100 -12.04 0.83 -5.54
C LYS A 100 -12.87 0.32 -6.72
N ASP A 101 -12.29 -0.56 -7.51
CA ASP A 101 -13.03 -1.30 -8.53
C ASP A 101 -13.91 -2.35 -7.83
N SER A 102 -15.20 -2.05 -7.70
CA SER A 102 -16.18 -2.87 -6.97
C SER A 102 -17.42 -3.11 -7.79
N LYS A 103 -17.95 -4.33 -7.74
CA LYS A 103 -19.25 -4.66 -8.33
C LYS A 103 -20.35 -3.94 -7.56
N VAL A 104 -21.27 -3.33 -8.30
CA VAL A 104 -22.52 -2.78 -7.75
C VAL A 104 -23.61 -3.80 -8.04
N GLU A 105 -24.31 -4.26 -7.01
CA GLU A 105 -25.55 -5.01 -7.18
C GLU A 105 -26.68 -4.02 -7.45
N LEU A 106 -27.46 -4.27 -8.51
CA LEU A 106 -28.66 -3.50 -8.81
C LEU A 106 -29.85 -4.19 -8.13
N HIS A 107 -30.61 -3.44 -7.34
CA HIS A 107 -31.84 -3.89 -6.69
C HIS A 107 -33.06 -3.56 -7.55
#